data_AF-A0A9Q3JTS5-F1
#
_entry.id   AF-A0A9Q3JTS5-F1
#
_cell.length_a   1.000
_cell.length_b   1.000
_cell.length_c   1.000
_cell.angle_alpha   90.00
_cell.angle_beta   90.00
_cell.angle_gamma   90.00
#
_symmetry.space_group_name_H-M   'P 1'
#
loop_
_entity.id
_entity.type
_entity.pdbx_description
1 polymer ?
#
loop_
_entity_poly.entity_id
_entity_poly.type
_entity_poly.pdbx_seq_one_letter_code
_entity_poly.pdbx_strand_id
1 'polypeptide(L)' 'MLRQNTPACAIGEEPLQNVRGHDIELYLDVERPYPPMLRRPPYPASLETRKEIEKHINELLEMDVIRKI' A
#
# COMPACT_ATOMS: atom_id res chain seq x y z
N MET A 1 21.73 20.55 10.90
CA MET A 1 21.46 19.11 10.75
C MET A 1 20.37 18.82 9.71
N LEU A 2 19.11 19.25 9.88
CA LEU A 2 18.03 18.94 8.89
C LEU A 2 18.31 19.40 7.44
N ARG A 3 18.92 20.57 7.24
CA ARG A 3 19.25 21.09 5.89
C ARG A 3 20.34 20.31 5.13
N GLN A 4 21.15 19.50 5.82
CA GLN A 4 22.30 18.82 5.21
C GLN A 4 21.96 17.40 4.75
N ASN A 5 20.94 16.79 5.36
CA ASN A 5 20.51 15.41 5.09
C ASN A 5 19.03 15.37 4.64
N THR A 6 18.61 16.34 3.85
CA THR A 6 17.26 16.41 3.25
C THR A 6 16.80 15.09 2.62
N PRO A 7 17.62 14.36 1.84
CA PRO A 7 17.17 13.08 1.24
C PRO A 7 16.99 11.94 2.26
N ALA A 8 17.56 12.05 3.46
CA ALA A 8 17.35 11.07 4.53
C ALA A 8 16.06 11.35 5.33
N CYS A 9 15.38 12.46 5.05
CA CYS A 9 14.17 12.89 5.74
C CYS A 9 12.95 12.62 4.84
N ALA A 10 11.85 12.16 5.42
CA ALA A 10 10.60 11.93 4.69
C ALA A 10 9.87 13.26 4.38
N ILE A 11 10.51 14.16 3.64
CA ILE A 11 10.00 15.51 3.29
C ILE A 11 9.07 15.46 2.06
N GLY A 12 8.82 14.27 1.50
CA GLY A 12 7.74 14.04 0.52
C GLY A 12 8.07 14.39 -0.93
N GLU A 13 9.30 14.81 -1.23
CA GLU A 13 9.73 15.14 -2.59
C GLU A 13 10.26 13.93 -3.38
N GLU A 14 10.71 12.87 -2.69
CA GLU A 14 11.23 11.66 -3.34
C GLU A 14 10.19 10.52 -3.36
N PRO A 15 10.07 9.79 -4.49
CA PRO A 15 9.15 8.67 -4.60
C PRO A 15 9.62 7.49 -3.72
N LEU A 16 8.69 6.90 -2.96
CA LEU A 16 8.93 5.71 -2.12
C LEU A 16 9.56 4.53 -2.89
N GLN A 17 9.29 4.45 -4.18
CA GLN A 17 9.71 3.36 -5.06
C GLN A 17 11.22 3.31 -5.34
N ASN A 18 11.99 4.32 -4.92
CA ASN A 18 13.42 4.35 -5.19
C ASN A 18 14.23 3.33 -4.35
N VAL A 19 13.57 2.64 -3.41
CA VAL A 19 14.15 1.57 -2.60
C VAL A 19 14.20 0.27 -3.41
N ARG A 20 15.41 -0.15 -3.80
CA ARG A 20 15.65 -1.39 -4.56
C ARG A 20 16.02 -2.56 -3.65
N GLY A 21 15.78 -3.80 -4.11
CA GLY A 21 16.28 -5.03 -3.46
C GLY A 21 15.49 -5.54 -2.27
N HIS A 22 14.26 -5.04 -2.07
CA HIS A 22 13.36 -5.45 -0.99
C HIS A 22 12.12 -6.19 -1.52
N ASP A 23 12.25 -6.82 -2.69
CA ASP A 23 11.19 -7.64 -3.25
C ASP A 23 11.00 -8.90 -2.38
N ILE A 24 9.74 -9.21 -2.05
CA ILE A 24 9.38 -10.34 -1.19
C ILE A 24 8.61 -11.35 -2.02
N GLU A 25 9.10 -12.59 -2.04
CA GLU A 25 8.33 -13.72 -2.53
C GLU A 25 7.52 -14.33 -1.38
N LEU A 26 6.20 -14.35 -1.53
CA LEU A 26 5.28 -14.93 -0.55
C LEU A 26 4.72 -16.24 -1.10
N TYR A 27 4.87 -17.30 -0.30
CA TYR A 27 4.34 -18.63 -0.59
C TYR A 27 3.21 -18.95 0.38
N LEU A 28 2.14 -19.56 -0.12
CA LEU A 28 1.06 -20.07 0.72
C LEU A 28 1.35 -21.53 1.05
N ASP A 29 1.25 -21.89 2.33
CA ASP A 29 1.37 -23.28 2.79
C ASP A 29 0.13 -24.14 2.45
N VAL A 30 -0.83 -23.58 1.71
CA VAL A 30 -2.10 -24.22 1.38
C VAL A 30 -2.37 -24.15 -0.13
N GLU A 31 -2.88 -25.26 -0.67
CA GLU A 31 -3.31 -25.36 -2.05
C GLU A 31 -4.81 -25.04 -2.20
N ARG A 32 -5.28 -24.87 -3.44
CA ARG A 32 -6.71 -24.65 -3.70
C ARG A 32 -7.52 -25.90 -3.31
N PRO A 33 -8.73 -25.75 -2.75
CA PRO A 33 -9.46 -24.49 -2.56
C PRO A 33 -8.99 -23.71 -1.33
N TYR A 34 -8.72 -22.41 -1.53
CA TYR A 34 -8.31 -21.51 -0.45
C TYR A 34 -9.34 -21.45 0.68
N PRO A 35 -8.90 -21.27 1.94
CA PRO A 35 -9.78 -21.14 3.09
C PRO A 35 -10.89 -20.09 2.87
N PRO A 36 -12.14 -20.36 3.32
CA PRO A 36 -13.23 -19.40 3.18
C PRO A 36 -12.93 -18.01 3.76
N MET A 37 -12.06 -17.94 4.78
CA MET A 37 -11.57 -16.69 5.36
C MET A 37 -10.93 -15.74 4.33
N LEU A 38 -10.24 -16.27 3.31
CA LEU A 38 -9.63 -15.48 2.25
C LEU A 38 -10.63 -15.00 1.19
N ARG A 39 -11.87 -15.50 1.22
CA ARG A 39 -12.94 -15.13 0.27
C ARG A 39 -13.99 -14.22 0.89
N ARG A 40 -13.75 -13.70 2.10
CA ARG A 40 -14.72 -12.84 2.78
C ARG A 40 -14.84 -11.53 2.03
N PRO A 41 -16.07 -11.02 1.81
CA PRO A 41 -16.24 -9.67 1.28
C PRO A 41 -15.64 -8.66 2.26
N PRO A 42 -15.17 -7.50 1.77
CA PRO A 42 -14.72 -6.43 2.64
C PRO A 42 -15.86 -6.00 3.58
N TYR A 43 -15.51 -5.65 4.81
CA TYR A 43 -16.48 -5.16 5.78
C TYR A 43 -17.07 -3.83 5.29
N PRO A 44 -18.39 -3.60 5.43
CA PRO A 44 -19.00 -2.35 4.99
C PRO A 44 -18.46 -1.16 5.78
N ALA A 45 -18.00 -0.14 5.07
CA ALA A 45 -17.60 1.15 5.65
C ALA A 45 -18.75 2.16 5.56
N SER A 46 -18.77 3.15 6.46
CA SER A 46 -19.68 4.29 6.35
C SER A 46 -19.36 5.12 5.10
N LEU A 47 -20.33 5.90 4.61
CA LEU A 47 -20.13 6.75 3.43
C LEU A 47 -19.02 7.79 3.63
N GLU A 48 -18.94 8.36 4.83
CA GLU A 48 -17.91 9.34 5.20
C GLU A 48 -16.54 8.67 5.24
N THR A 49 -16.44 7.54 5.95
CA THR A 49 -15.20 6.76 6.03
C THR A 49 -14.71 6.34 4.64
N ARG A 50 -15.63 5.95 3.75
CA ARG A 50 -15.28 5.52 2.39
C ARG A 50 -14.65 6.66 1.58
N LYS A 51 -15.17 7.89 1.69
CA LYS A 51 -14.62 9.06 0.98
C LYS A 51 -13.21 9.40 1.43
N GLU A 52 -12.96 9.38 2.74
CA GLU A 52 -11.62 9.65 3.28
C GLU A 52 -10.62 8.56 2.89
N ILE A 53 -11.04 7.29 2.94
CA ILE A 53 -10.21 6.18 2.47
C ILE A 53 -9.90 6.32 0.98
N GLU A 54 -10.87 6.70 0.16
CA GLU A 54 -10.71 6.85 -1.30
C GLU A 54 -9.67 7.91 -1.66
N LYS A 55 -9.60 9.02 -0.89
CA LYS A 55 -8.54 10.02 -1.04
C LYS A 55 -7.15 9.40 -0.87
N HIS A 56 -6.94 8.64 0.21
CA HIS A 56 -5.64 8.00 0.47
C HIS A 56 -5.33 6.87 -0.51
N ILE A 57 -6.33 6.14 -0.99
CA ILE A 57 -6.15 5.15 -2.05
C ILE A 57 -5.62 5.83 -3.32
N ASN A 58 -6.17 7.00 -3.70
CA ASN A 58 -5.70 7.73 -4.87
C ASN A 58 -4.25 8.23 -4.70
N GLU A 59 -3.90 8.75 -3.52
CA GLU A 59 -2.51 9.13 -3.20
C GLU A 59 -1.55 7.93 -3.37
N LEU A 60 -1.93 6.76 -2.86
CA LEU A 60 -1.11 5.54 -2.96
C LEU A 60 -1.02 4.98 -4.39
N LEU A 61 -2.05 5.18 -5.21
CA LEU A 61 -2.04 4.83 -6.64
C LEU A 61 -1.10 5.75 -7.43
N GLU A 62 -1.12 7.06 -7.15
CA GLU A 62 -0.21 8.04 -7.77
C GLU A 62 1.25 7.78 -7.42
N MET A 63 1.50 7.31 -6.19
CA MET A 63 2.83 6.87 -5.73
C MET A 63 3.22 5.48 -6.23
N ASP A 64 2.32 4.78 -6.95
CA ASP A 64 2.47 3.42 -7.46
C ASP A 64 2.94 2.43 -6.37
N VAL A 65 2.42 2.63 -5.14
CA VAL A 65 2.57 1.73 -3.99
C VAL A 65 1.54 0.60 -4.07
N ILE A 66 0.35 0.91 -4.55
CA ILE A 66 -0.71 -0.06 -4.84
C ILE A 66 -1.09 0.03 -6.31
N ARG A 67 -1.60 -1.08 -6.87
CA ARG A 67 -2.05 -1.14 -8.27
C ARG A 67 -3.36 -1.91 -8.39
N LYS A 68 -4.11 -1.62 -9.45
CA LYS A 68 -5.30 -2.39 -9.82
C LYS A 68 -4.86 -3.70 -10.50
N ILE A 69 -5.37 -4.83 -10.00
CA ILE A 69 -5.15 -6.19 -10.53
C ILE A 69 -6.46 -6.78 -11.06
#